data_AF-A0A3N5HGX4-F1
#
_entry.id   AF-A0A3N5HGX4-F1
#
_cell.length_a   1.000
_cell.length_b   1.000
_cell.length_c   1.000
_cell.angle_alpha   90.00
_cell.angle_beta   90.00
_cell.angle_gamma   90.00
#
_symmetry.space_group_name_H-M   'P 1'
#
loop_
_entity.id
_entity.type
_entity.pdbx_description
1 polymer ?
#
loop_
_entity_poly.entity_id
_entity_poly.type
_entity_poly.pdbx_seq_one_letter_code
_entity_poly.pdbx_strand_id
1 'polypeptide(L)'
;MGRCHQSRRRDRDLGQGRDLDRQGWLRGSRWSLCEGRNGCCSCRRRSVLQGGLPGAWGPRARDATKSSAARRADRLTLLSKRNITVLALLAALGLAALWLLSVPRGLTLADLPQHQPNAANGEILYHAAGCWSCHKPGTDLKDVDPNLPAGGFPLKTPVGTFYPPNLTPDPETGLGTWSDLDFVNAVQRGVSPAGANLIPAFPYTSYAHMRVEDVLDIKAYLATLPAVDSPTRSAEIPFPPLLRRGVGLWKWIGLDTTPWAPDASQSASWNRGSYLVNGPGHCAECHTPRNISMALDTSQAL
;
A
#
# COMPACT_ATOMS: atom_id res chain seq x y z
N MET A 1 5.56 10.96 -59.64
CA MET A 1 6.92 10.37 -59.68
C MET A 1 7.41 10.27 -58.23
N GLY A 2 7.80 9.14 -57.64
CA GLY A 2 8.92 8.24 -58.01
C GLY A 2 10.24 8.83 -57.44
N ARG A 3 11.05 8.16 -56.60
CA ARG A 3 11.30 6.71 -56.40
C ARG A 3 11.76 6.38 -54.97
N CYS A 4 11.65 5.10 -54.58
CA CYS A 4 12.37 4.52 -53.43
C CYS A 4 13.84 4.23 -53.76
N HIS A 5 14.74 4.25 -52.76
CA HIS A 5 16.12 3.76 -52.88
C HIS A 5 16.27 2.35 -52.30
N GLN A 6 16.94 1.46 -53.03
CA GLN A 6 17.18 0.06 -52.65
C GLN A 6 18.54 -0.08 -51.94
N SER A 7 18.60 -0.88 -50.87
CA SER A 7 19.85 -1.37 -50.26
C SER A 7 20.31 -2.67 -50.93
N ARG A 8 21.62 -2.80 -51.18
CA ARG A 8 22.22 -4.00 -51.81
C ARG A 8 22.67 -5.02 -50.77
N ARG A 9 22.53 -6.30 -51.10
CA ARG A 9 23.26 -7.41 -50.44
C ARG A 9 24.70 -7.49 -50.94
N ARG A 10 25.60 -8.06 -50.12
CA ARG A 10 26.63 -9.03 -50.55
C ARG A 10 27.02 -9.93 -49.36
N ASP A 11 27.38 -11.17 -49.69
CA ASP A 11 27.67 -12.27 -48.76
C ASP A 11 29.19 -12.55 -48.66
N ARG A 12 29.58 -13.34 -47.62
CA ARG A 12 30.79 -14.20 -47.52
C ARG A 12 32.17 -13.50 -47.29
N ASP A 13 33.18 -14.13 -46.68
CA ASP A 13 33.38 -15.56 -46.34
C ASP A 13 34.32 -15.82 -45.13
N LEU A 14 34.19 -17.02 -44.53
CA LEU A 14 35.21 -17.93 -43.92
C LEU A 14 36.23 -17.49 -42.83
N GLY A 15 36.40 -18.37 -41.82
CA GLY A 15 37.50 -18.32 -40.84
C GLY A 15 37.44 -19.42 -39.76
N GLN A 16 37.83 -20.64 -40.12
CA GLN A 16 37.88 -21.85 -39.27
C GLN A 16 38.80 -21.75 -38.03
N GLY A 17 38.42 -22.45 -36.95
CA GLY A 17 39.27 -22.73 -35.78
C GLY A 17 38.82 -23.99 -35.03
N ARG A 18 39.55 -25.10 -35.25
CA ARG A 18 39.47 -26.42 -34.57
C ARG A 18 40.48 -26.43 -33.39
N ASP A 19 40.49 -27.30 -32.38
CA ASP A 19 39.77 -28.56 -32.09
C ASP A 19 39.98 -28.98 -30.60
N LEU A 20 39.09 -29.85 -30.06
CA LEU A 20 39.36 -30.95 -29.07
C LEU A 20 39.90 -30.59 -27.64
N ASP A 21 39.71 -31.41 -26.57
CA ASP A 21 39.11 -32.75 -26.39
C ASP A 21 38.60 -33.00 -24.94
N ARG A 22 37.90 -34.14 -24.72
CA ARG A 22 37.69 -34.89 -23.44
C ARG A 22 36.91 -34.14 -22.33
N GLN A 23 35.74 -34.60 -21.85
CA GLN A 23 35.08 -35.92 -21.83
C GLN A 23 33.53 -35.74 -21.79
N GLY A 24 32.67 -36.73 -22.10
CA GLY A 24 32.89 -38.06 -22.67
C GLY A 24 31.77 -39.08 -22.34
N TRP A 25 30.93 -39.43 -23.33
CA TRP A 25 29.99 -40.59 -23.37
C TRP A 25 28.81 -40.61 -22.34
N LEU A 26 27.53 -40.86 -22.65
CA LEU A 26 26.78 -41.10 -23.90
C LEU A 26 25.29 -40.72 -23.68
N ARG A 27 24.62 -40.07 -24.66
CA ARG A 27 23.15 -40.15 -24.80
C ARG A 27 22.82 -40.95 -26.05
N GLY A 28 22.27 -42.15 -25.87
CA GLY A 28 21.75 -42.97 -26.96
C GLY A 28 20.48 -42.35 -27.54
N SER A 29 20.59 -41.72 -28.70
CA SER A 29 19.45 -41.36 -29.54
C SER A 29 19.03 -42.55 -30.39
N ARG A 30 17.72 -42.73 -30.61
CA ARG A 30 17.21 -43.52 -31.74
C ARG A 30 16.03 -42.79 -32.34
N TRP A 31 16.31 -42.05 -33.40
CA TRP A 31 15.30 -41.38 -34.22
C TRP A 31 14.58 -42.40 -35.11
N SER A 32 13.32 -42.12 -35.41
CA SER A 32 12.62 -42.68 -36.56
C SER A 32 11.79 -41.55 -37.15
N LEU A 33 12.24 -41.04 -38.30
CA LEU A 33 11.52 -39.99 -39.02
C LEU A 33 10.21 -40.53 -39.58
N CYS A 34 9.16 -39.73 -39.50
CA CYS A 34 7.95 -39.90 -40.32
C CYS A 34 7.71 -38.61 -41.10
N GLU A 35 8.23 -38.55 -42.33
CA GLU A 35 7.83 -37.56 -43.32
C GLU A 35 7.69 -38.22 -44.68
N GLY A 36 6.53 -38.02 -45.31
CA GLY A 36 6.17 -38.64 -46.58
C GLY A 36 4.84 -38.10 -47.06
N ARG A 37 4.88 -37.20 -48.04
CA ARG A 37 3.69 -36.76 -48.78
C ARG A 37 3.26 -37.85 -49.76
N ASN A 38 1.99 -37.79 -50.18
CA ASN A 38 1.33 -38.60 -51.19
C ASN A 38 0.91 -40.03 -50.75
N GLY A 39 -0.36 -40.13 -50.35
CA GLY A 39 -1.26 -41.25 -50.70
C GLY A 39 -0.88 -42.70 -50.35
N CYS A 40 -1.59 -43.25 -49.36
CA CYS A 40 -1.80 -44.69 -49.17
C CYS A 40 -0.56 -45.60 -48.98
N CYS A 41 -0.14 -45.78 -47.72
CA CYS A 41 0.57 -46.98 -47.29
C CYS A 41 -0.27 -47.79 -46.29
N SER A 42 -0.63 -49.02 -46.67
CA SER A 42 -1.39 -49.94 -45.82
C SER A 42 -0.45 -50.93 -45.12
N CYS A 43 -0.45 -50.94 -43.79
CA CYS A 43 0.31 -51.92 -43.01
C CYS A 43 -0.51 -53.20 -42.81
N ARG A 44 -0.26 -54.19 -43.67
CA ARG A 44 -0.89 -55.52 -43.67
C ARG A 44 -0.44 -56.33 -42.43
N ARG A 45 -1.40 -56.88 -41.67
CA ARG A 45 -1.10 -57.81 -40.56
C ARG A 45 -0.41 -59.07 -41.09
N ARG A 46 0.67 -59.53 -40.42
CA ARG A 46 1.15 -60.92 -40.54
C ARG A 46 0.55 -61.74 -39.40
N SER A 47 -0.36 -62.64 -39.75
CA SER A 47 -0.81 -63.72 -38.88
C SER A 47 0.20 -64.86 -38.89
N VAL A 48 0.75 -65.22 -37.73
CA VAL A 48 1.43 -66.50 -37.54
C VAL A 48 0.50 -67.39 -36.73
N LEU A 49 0.00 -68.46 -37.37
CA LEU A 49 -0.67 -69.57 -36.72
C LEU A 49 0.38 -70.62 -36.38
N GLN A 50 0.51 -70.97 -35.10
CA GLN A 50 1.01 -72.28 -34.69
C GLN A 50 0.10 -72.80 -33.57
N GLY A 51 -0.35 -74.04 -33.71
CA GLY A 51 -1.35 -74.65 -32.85
C GLY A 51 -0.76 -75.46 -31.69
N GLY A 52 -1.58 -75.65 -30.66
CA GLY A 52 -1.33 -76.54 -29.53
C GLY A 52 -2.61 -76.68 -28.71
N LEU A 53 -3.18 -77.89 -28.67
CA LEU A 53 -4.35 -78.26 -27.86
C LEU A 53 -3.88 -78.80 -26.47
N PRO A 54 -4.77 -79.23 -25.56
CA PRO A 54 -5.49 -78.32 -24.67
C PRO A 54 -5.24 -78.67 -23.19
N GLY A 55 -4.83 -77.69 -22.37
CA GLY A 55 -4.45 -77.91 -20.97
C GLY A 55 -5.32 -77.14 -19.96
N ALA A 56 -6.10 -77.89 -19.18
CA ALA A 56 -6.66 -77.60 -17.84
C ALA A 56 -7.22 -76.20 -17.51
N TRP A 57 -8.45 -76.19 -16.99
CA TRP A 57 -9.09 -75.00 -16.43
C TRP A 57 -8.42 -74.54 -15.13
N GLY A 58 -8.11 -73.25 -15.04
CA GLY A 58 -7.78 -72.55 -13.79
C GLY A 58 -8.41 -71.15 -13.81
N PRO A 59 -8.98 -70.67 -12.68
CA PRO A 59 -9.71 -69.41 -12.65
C PRO A 59 -8.74 -68.23 -12.82
N ARG A 60 -8.75 -67.61 -14.02
CA ARG A 60 -7.94 -66.42 -14.29
C ARG A 60 -8.54 -65.23 -13.53
N ALA A 61 -7.79 -64.70 -12.57
CA ALA A 61 -8.23 -63.66 -11.64
C ALA A 61 -8.77 -62.40 -12.35
N ARG A 62 -9.96 -61.95 -11.94
CA ARG A 62 -10.58 -60.69 -12.39
C ARG A 62 -10.37 -59.56 -11.38
N ASP A 63 -9.12 -59.16 -11.12
CA ASP A 63 -8.85 -58.00 -10.24
C ASP A 63 -7.66 -57.17 -10.74
N ALA A 64 -7.91 -56.26 -11.68
CA ALA A 64 -6.91 -55.31 -12.18
C ALA A 64 -7.44 -53.88 -12.45
N THR A 65 -8.73 -53.59 -12.17
CA THR A 65 -9.35 -52.28 -12.49
C THR A 65 -9.72 -51.43 -11.28
N LYS A 66 -9.76 -51.98 -10.05
CA LYS A 66 -10.14 -51.24 -8.84
C LYS A 66 -9.04 -50.30 -8.27
N SER A 67 -7.78 -50.49 -8.65
CA SER A 67 -6.66 -49.84 -7.96
C SER A 67 -6.35 -48.39 -8.40
N SER A 68 -6.79 -47.95 -9.59
CA SER A 68 -6.57 -46.57 -10.07
C SER A 68 -7.59 -45.57 -9.51
N ALA A 69 -8.86 -45.97 -9.37
CA ALA A 69 -9.91 -45.13 -8.78
C ALA A 69 -9.68 -44.88 -7.29
N ALA A 70 -9.37 -45.93 -6.51
CA ALA A 70 -9.10 -45.82 -5.08
C ALA A 70 -7.91 -44.86 -4.78
N ARG A 71 -6.79 -45.02 -5.49
CA ARG A 71 -5.61 -44.12 -5.33
C ARG A 71 -5.86 -42.67 -5.77
N ARG A 72 -6.91 -42.40 -6.56
CA ARG A 72 -7.33 -41.03 -6.92
C ARG A 72 -8.24 -40.42 -5.85
N ALA A 73 -9.05 -41.24 -5.16
CA ALA A 73 -9.79 -40.81 -3.98
C ALA A 73 -8.85 -40.43 -2.82
N ASP A 74 -7.82 -41.24 -2.53
CA ASP A 74 -6.83 -40.96 -1.48
C ASP A 74 -6.01 -39.68 -1.70
N ARG A 75 -5.87 -39.22 -2.96
CA ARG A 75 -5.22 -37.94 -3.27
C ARG A 75 -6.18 -36.75 -3.16
N LEU A 76 -7.49 -36.98 -3.21
CA LEU A 76 -8.52 -35.96 -2.96
C LEU A 76 -8.83 -35.80 -1.46
N THR A 77 -8.55 -36.81 -0.63
CA THR A 77 -8.63 -36.72 0.84
C THR A 77 -7.46 -36.00 1.51
N LEU A 78 -6.56 -35.36 0.73
CA LEU A 78 -5.50 -34.48 1.24
C LEU A 78 -6.02 -33.24 1.97
N LEU A 79 -7.31 -32.91 1.84
CA LEU A 79 -8.03 -32.08 2.81
C LEU A 79 -8.56 -32.97 3.97
N SER A 80 -7.64 -33.63 4.68
CA SER A 80 -7.99 -34.25 5.97
C SER A 80 -8.54 -33.15 6.89
N LYS A 81 -9.50 -33.48 7.78
CA LYS A 81 -10.10 -32.48 8.69
C LYS A 81 -9.03 -31.67 9.43
N ARG A 82 -7.94 -32.30 9.84
CA ARG A 82 -6.74 -31.66 10.43
C ARG A 82 -6.13 -30.56 9.55
N ASN A 83 -5.98 -30.81 8.24
CA ASN A 83 -5.42 -29.82 7.32
C ASN A 83 -6.36 -28.63 7.13
N ILE A 84 -7.68 -28.87 7.08
CA ILE A 84 -8.69 -27.79 7.06
C ILE A 84 -8.62 -26.98 8.36
N THR A 85 -8.56 -27.63 9.53
CA THR A 85 -8.42 -26.95 10.82
C THR A 85 -7.14 -26.12 10.91
N VAL A 86 -5.99 -26.65 10.46
CA VAL A 86 -4.72 -25.90 10.44
C VAL A 86 -4.81 -24.68 9.53
N LEU A 87 -5.36 -24.82 8.31
CA LEU A 87 -5.54 -23.69 7.39
C LEU A 87 -6.50 -22.64 7.95
N ALA A 88 -7.59 -23.06 8.61
CA ALA A 88 -8.54 -22.16 9.25
C ALA A 88 -7.91 -21.40 10.45
N LEU A 89 -7.10 -22.07 11.27
CA LEU A 89 -6.36 -21.45 12.37
C LEU A 89 -5.30 -20.46 11.86
N LEU A 90 -4.57 -20.80 10.80
CA LEU A 90 -3.60 -19.90 10.17
C LEU A 90 -4.29 -18.67 9.54
N ALA A 91 -5.45 -18.86 8.90
CA ALA A 91 -6.25 -17.76 8.38
C ALA A 91 -6.78 -16.86 9.50
N ALA A 92 -7.29 -17.44 10.59
CA ALA A 92 -7.75 -16.69 11.76
C ALA A 92 -6.61 -15.89 12.43
N LEU A 93 -5.42 -16.50 12.58
CA LEU A 93 -4.23 -15.84 13.10
C LEU A 93 -3.76 -14.71 12.18
N GLY A 94 -3.76 -14.92 10.86
CA GLY A 94 -3.43 -13.91 9.86
C GLY A 94 -4.39 -12.72 9.87
N LEU A 95 -5.70 -12.99 10.01
CA LEU A 95 -6.72 -11.94 10.15
C LEU A 95 -6.59 -11.18 11.47
N ALA A 96 -6.31 -11.87 12.58
CA ALA A 96 -6.05 -11.24 13.88
C ALA A 96 -4.80 -10.35 13.85
N ALA A 97 -3.71 -10.84 13.24
CA ALA A 97 -2.49 -10.06 13.04
C ALA A 97 -2.74 -8.82 12.15
N LEU A 98 -3.46 -8.98 11.02
CA LEU A 98 -3.83 -7.87 10.14
C LEU A 98 -4.69 -6.82 10.87
N TRP A 99 -5.64 -7.27 11.70
CA TRP A 99 -6.47 -6.39 12.52
C TRP A 99 -5.62 -5.60 13.53
N LEU A 100 -4.76 -6.28 14.30
CA LEU A 100 -3.89 -5.66 15.31
C LEU A 100 -2.86 -4.70 14.70
N LEU A 101 -2.22 -5.10 13.60
CA LEU A 101 -1.23 -4.25 12.90
C LEU A 101 -1.85 -3.00 12.30
N SER A 102 -3.14 -3.03 11.93
CA SER A 102 -3.89 -1.90 11.38
C SER A 102 -4.66 -1.05 12.41
N VAL A 103 -4.61 -1.39 13.71
CA VAL A 103 -5.17 -0.53 14.77
C VAL A 103 -4.47 0.84 14.76
N PRO A 104 -5.20 1.96 14.86
CA PRO A 104 -4.59 3.29 14.98
C PRO A 104 -3.70 3.38 16.23
N ARG A 105 -2.50 3.93 16.08
CA ARG A 105 -1.56 4.18 17.17
C ARG A 105 -1.49 5.67 17.43
N GLY A 106 -1.96 6.06 18.61
CA GLY A 106 -1.91 7.44 19.09
C GLY A 106 -0.94 7.57 20.27
N LEU A 107 -0.68 8.82 20.63
CA LEU A 107 -0.18 9.23 21.93
C LEU A 107 -1.23 8.99 23.03
N THR A 108 -0.76 8.98 24.26
CA THR A 108 -1.54 8.95 25.51
C THR A 108 -1.36 10.27 26.28
N LEU A 109 -2.12 10.45 27.36
CA LEU A 109 -1.95 11.62 28.25
C LEU A 109 -0.55 11.72 28.88
N ALA A 110 0.18 10.59 28.99
CA ALA A 110 1.53 10.58 29.54
C ALA A 110 2.59 11.09 28.54
N ASP A 111 2.25 11.19 27.26
CA ASP A 111 3.13 11.69 26.20
C ASP A 111 2.97 13.21 25.96
N LEU A 112 2.02 13.86 26.64
CA LEU A 112 1.82 15.32 26.53
C LEU A 112 2.75 16.05 27.51
N PRO A 113 3.47 17.10 27.06
CA PRO A 113 4.34 17.90 27.91
C PRO A 113 3.53 18.75 28.89
N GLN A 114 4.12 19.08 30.04
CA GLN A 114 3.61 20.14 30.91
C GLN A 114 3.91 21.50 30.26
N HIS A 115 2.95 22.01 29.50
CA HIS A 115 3.06 23.24 28.73
C HIS A 115 1.86 24.16 29.00
N GLN A 116 2.08 25.48 29.00
CA GLN A 116 1.02 26.49 29.01
C GLN A 116 0.89 27.03 27.58
N PRO A 117 -0.21 26.73 26.87
CA PRO A 117 -0.35 27.10 25.47
C PRO A 117 -0.30 28.62 25.22
N ASN A 118 0.44 29.03 24.20
CA ASN A 118 0.63 30.40 23.77
C ASN A 118 -0.03 30.66 22.41
N ALA A 119 -1.22 31.25 22.42
CA ALA A 119 -1.99 31.56 21.22
C ALA A 119 -1.24 32.46 20.21
N ALA A 120 -0.31 33.32 20.64
CA ALA A 120 0.46 34.17 19.72
C ALA A 120 1.54 33.38 18.94
N ASN A 121 2.14 32.36 19.55
CA ASN A 121 2.97 31.39 18.81
C ASN A 121 2.09 30.48 17.94
N GLY A 122 0.91 30.13 18.44
CA GLY A 122 -0.10 29.36 17.74
C GLY A 122 -0.56 29.98 16.43
N GLU A 123 -0.79 31.29 16.41
CA GLU A 123 -1.14 32.07 15.21
C GLU A 123 -0.04 31.94 14.14
N ILE A 124 1.22 32.19 14.52
CA ILE A 124 2.39 32.11 13.63
C ILE A 124 2.47 30.70 13.02
N LEU A 125 2.28 29.66 13.83
CA LEU A 125 2.39 28.27 13.41
C LEU A 125 1.17 27.79 12.61
N TYR A 126 -0.03 28.28 12.91
CA TYR A 126 -1.25 28.04 12.12
C TYR A 126 -1.11 28.59 10.70
N HIS A 127 -0.52 29.79 10.56
CA HIS A 127 -0.23 30.38 9.25
C HIS A 127 0.93 29.66 8.55
N ALA A 128 1.99 29.30 9.26
CA ALA A 128 3.12 28.53 8.70
C ALA A 128 2.72 27.12 8.25
N ALA A 129 1.80 26.46 8.97
CA ALA A 129 1.22 25.16 8.63
C ALA A 129 0.05 25.25 7.64
N GLY A 130 -0.32 26.45 7.20
CA GLY A 130 -1.33 26.66 6.16
C GLY A 130 -2.71 26.07 6.47
N CYS A 131 -3.10 25.91 7.75
CA CYS A 131 -4.32 25.18 8.13
C CYS A 131 -5.58 25.75 7.45
N TRP A 132 -5.68 27.08 7.37
CA TRP A 132 -6.75 27.80 6.67
C TRP A 132 -6.87 27.45 5.17
N SER A 133 -5.79 27.01 4.53
CA SER A 133 -5.73 26.83 3.06
C SER A 133 -6.62 25.68 2.57
N CYS A 134 -6.71 24.61 3.37
CA CYS A 134 -7.58 23.46 3.15
C CYS A 134 -8.91 23.61 3.89
N HIS A 135 -8.90 24.11 5.13
CA HIS A 135 -10.08 24.20 5.99
C HIS A 135 -10.98 25.41 5.68
N LYS A 136 -11.04 25.85 4.43
CA LYS A 136 -11.92 26.96 4.00
C LYS A 136 -13.39 26.62 4.20
N PRO A 137 -14.28 27.60 4.40
CA PRO A 137 -15.71 27.37 4.48
C PRO A 137 -16.26 26.68 3.22
N GLY A 138 -17.25 25.81 3.39
CA GLY A 138 -17.97 25.18 2.29
C GLY A 138 -18.67 26.19 1.38
N THR A 139 -18.91 25.82 0.12
CA THR A 139 -19.55 26.68 -0.90
C THR A 139 -21.00 27.10 -0.58
N ASP A 140 -21.58 26.49 0.46
CA ASP A 140 -22.87 26.77 1.07
C ASP A 140 -22.81 27.78 2.23
N LEU A 141 -21.65 27.95 2.88
CA LEU A 141 -21.42 28.89 3.98
C LEU A 141 -21.10 30.30 3.45
N LYS A 142 -22.07 30.88 2.72
CA LYS A 142 -21.87 32.14 1.97
C LYS A 142 -21.65 33.37 2.84
N ASP A 143 -22.16 33.35 4.07
CA ASP A 143 -22.12 34.48 5.02
C ASP A 143 -20.96 34.34 6.04
N VAL A 144 -20.12 33.30 5.90
CA VAL A 144 -18.93 33.07 6.73
C VAL A 144 -17.71 33.71 6.06
N ASP A 145 -16.86 34.37 6.84
CA ASP A 145 -15.60 34.93 6.34
C ASP A 145 -14.73 33.81 5.69
N PRO A 146 -14.34 33.94 4.40
CA PRO A 146 -13.56 32.93 3.69
C PRO A 146 -12.17 32.66 4.29
N ASN A 147 -11.71 33.48 5.23
CA ASN A 147 -10.45 33.29 5.97
C ASN A 147 -10.62 32.46 7.26
N LEU A 148 -11.85 32.26 7.75
CA LEU A 148 -12.10 31.40 8.91
C LEU A 148 -11.96 29.92 8.52
N PRO A 149 -11.34 29.07 9.37
CA PRO A 149 -11.10 27.67 9.06
C PRO A 149 -12.35 26.81 9.34
N ALA A 150 -13.51 27.21 8.81
CA ALA A 150 -14.80 26.58 9.07
C ALA A 150 -14.98 25.21 8.35
N GLY A 151 -14.08 24.83 7.45
CA GLY A 151 -14.12 23.55 6.75
C GLY A 151 -15.29 23.39 5.77
N GLY A 152 -15.38 22.20 5.17
CA GLY A 152 -16.44 21.84 4.24
C GLY A 152 -16.20 22.21 2.77
N PHE A 153 -15.08 22.86 2.42
CA PHE A 153 -14.66 23.07 1.04
C PHE A 153 -14.16 21.75 0.38
N PRO A 154 -14.57 21.42 -0.86
CA PRO A 154 -14.22 20.15 -1.50
C PRO A 154 -12.77 20.09 -2.00
N LEU A 155 -12.01 19.13 -1.47
CA LEU A 155 -10.67 18.75 -1.96
C LEU A 155 -10.76 17.51 -2.85
N LYS A 156 -10.62 17.69 -4.16
CA LYS A 156 -10.64 16.59 -5.14
C LYS A 156 -9.27 15.91 -5.23
N THR A 157 -9.26 14.59 -5.09
CA THR A 157 -8.04 13.77 -5.18
C THR A 157 -8.26 12.56 -6.09
N PRO A 158 -7.21 11.85 -6.53
CA PRO A 158 -7.36 10.62 -7.33
C PRO A 158 -8.14 9.48 -6.64
N VAL A 159 -8.29 9.52 -5.31
CA VAL A 159 -9.04 8.51 -4.53
C VAL A 159 -10.45 8.95 -4.14
N GLY A 160 -10.87 10.17 -4.50
CA GLY A 160 -12.20 10.72 -4.22
C GLY A 160 -12.17 12.16 -3.67
N THR A 161 -13.32 12.66 -3.21
CA THR A 161 -13.46 14.01 -2.65
C THR A 161 -13.33 13.97 -1.12
N PHE A 162 -12.45 14.79 -0.55
CA PHE A 162 -12.39 15.03 0.89
C PHE A 162 -13.02 16.38 1.23
N TYR A 163 -13.56 16.47 2.44
CA TYR A 163 -14.08 17.69 3.03
C TYR A 163 -13.37 17.87 4.38
N PRO A 164 -12.42 18.81 4.50
CA PRO A 164 -11.77 19.08 5.77
C PRO A 164 -12.80 19.53 6.83
N PRO A 165 -12.70 19.07 8.08
CA PRO A 165 -13.62 19.44 9.14
C PRO A 165 -13.47 20.91 9.55
N ASN A 166 -14.45 21.41 10.28
CA ASN A 166 -14.41 22.71 10.95
C ASN A 166 -13.31 22.73 12.04
N LEU A 167 -12.47 23.76 12.05
CA LEU A 167 -11.43 23.98 13.07
C LEU A 167 -11.78 25.10 14.07
N THR A 168 -12.92 25.78 13.90
CA THR A 168 -13.37 26.82 14.84
C THR A 168 -13.75 26.19 16.20
N PRO A 169 -13.84 26.97 17.30
CA PRO A 169 -14.17 26.42 18.63
C PRO A 169 -15.64 26.08 18.83
N ASP A 170 -16.40 25.94 17.74
CA ASP A 170 -17.78 25.45 17.79
C ASP A 170 -17.85 24.06 18.47
N PRO A 171 -18.73 23.87 19.48
CA PRO A 171 -18.73 22.65 20.28
C PRO A 171 -19.40 21.44 19.61
N GLU A 172 -20.31 21.66 18.64
CA GLU A 172 -21.07 20.60 17.99
C GLU A 172 -20.42 20.11 16.69
N THR A 173 -19.85 21.02 15.92
CA THR A 173 -19.31 20.76 14.58
C THR A 173 -17.81 20.97 14.45
N GLY A 174 -17.20 21.76 15.35
CA GLY A 174 -15.79 22.14 15.35
C GLY A 174 -14.94 21.43 16.41
N LEU A 175 -13.99 22.18 16.98
CA LEU A 175 -13.02 21.69 17.98
C LEU A 175 -13.42 21.95 19.43
N GLY A 176 -14.57 22.60 19.71
CA GLY A 176 -14.91 23.09 21.04
C GLY A 176 -14.99 22.00 22.14
N THR A 177 -15.18 20.75 21.75
CA THR A 177 -15.24 19.57 22.64
C THR A 177 -14.00 18.66 22.58
N TRP A 178 -13.02 18.96 21.72
CA TRP A 178 -11.84 18.11 21.55
C TRP A 178 -10.85 18.28 22.72
N SER A 179 -10.33 17.18 23.26
CA SER A 179 -9.22 17.25 24.22
C SER A 179 -7.92 17.66 23.54
N ASP A 180 -6.91 18.03 24.33
CA ASP A 180 -5.57 18.32 23.80
C ASP A 180 -4.95 17.08 23.17
N LEU A 181 -5.18 15.91 23.79
CA LEU A 181 -4.75 14.63 23.27
C LEU A 181 -5.39 14.29 21.92
N ASP A 182 -6.68 14.58 21.74
CA ASP A 182 -7.39 14.36 20.48
C ASP A 182 -6.81 15.19 19.34
N PHE A 183 -6.55 16.47 19.60
CA PHE A 183 -6.00 17.39 18.62
C PHE A 183 -4.57 17.00 18.22
N VAL A 184 -3.70 16.73 19.20
CA VAL A 184 -2.32 16.28 18.94
C VAL A 184 -2.32 14.92 18.21
N ASN A 185 -3.22 13.99 18.57
CA ASN A 185 -3.34 12.71 17.86
C ASN A 185 -3.81 12.84 16.42
N ALA A 186 -4.74 13.76 16.15
CA ALA A 186 -5.11 14.06 14.78
C ALA A 186 -3.91 14.63 14.01
N VAL A 187 -3.31 15.70 14.51
CA VAL A 187 -2.23 16.45 13.83
C VAL A 187 -0.96 15.62 13.65
N GLN A 188 -0.46 14.93 14.68
CA GLN A 188 0.85 14.26 14.63
C GLN A 188 0.82 12.75 14.42
N ARG A 189 -0.35 12.10 14.60
CA ARG A 189 -0.50 10.64 14.45
C ARG A 189 -1.53 10.27 13.42
N GLY A 190 -2.29 11.22 12.88
CA GLY A 190 -3.38 10.96 11.95
C GLY A 190 -4.45 10.06 12.57
N VAL A 191 -4.83 10.28 13.83
CA VAL A 191 -5.84 9.49 14.54
C VAL A 191 -6.97 10.41 14.99
N SER A 192 -8.21 10.10 14.58
CA SER A 192 -9.41 10.86 14.99
C SER A 192 -9.75 10.63 16.47
N PRO A 193 -10.52 11.54 17.13
CA PRO A 193 -11.08 11.29 18.47
C PRO A 193 -11.84 9.95 18.58
N ALA A 194 -12.56 9.58 17.51
CA ALA A 194 -13.28 8.29 17.40
C ALA A 194 -12.38 7.05 17.20
N GLY A 195 -11.06 7.15 17.42
CA GLY A 195 -10.14 6.00 17.33
C GLY A 195 -10.01 5.39 15.92
N ALA A 196 -9.97 6.22 14.87
CA ALA A 196 -9.82 5.79 13.49
C ALA A 196 -8.60 6.46 12.81
N ASN A 197 -7.93 5.75 11.88
CA ASN A 197 -6.90 6.38 11.06
C ASN A 197 -7.53 7.42 10.13
N LEU A 198 -7.00 8.65 10.17
CA LEU A 198 -7.20 9.68 9.15
C LEU A 198 -6.44 9.28 7.88
N ILE A 199 -6.90 9.74 6.72
CA ILE A 199 -6.27 9.48 5.43
C ILE A 199 -5.15 10.51 5.21
N PRO A 200 -3.95 10.14 4.69
CA PRO A 200 -2.82 11.06 4.47
C PRO A 200 -3.03 12.10 3.34
N ALA A 201 -4.28 12.46 3.04
CA ALA A 201 -4.60 13.76 2.43
C ALA A 201 -4.49 14.90 3.47
N PHE A 202 -4.59 14.58 4.76
CA PHE A 202 -4.18 15.45 5.86
C PHE A 202 -2.68 15.20 6.12
N PRO A 203 -1.79 16.21 6.02
CA PRO A 203 -0.32 16.01 6.03
C PRO A 203 0.26 15.80 7.45
N TYR A 204 -0.37 14.93 8.23
CA TYR A 204 0.11 14.51 9.55
C TYR A 204 1.50 13.85 9.50
N THR A 205 1.96 13.42 8.32
CA THR A 205 3.31 12.92 8.06
C THR A 205 4.39 13.98 8.21
N SER A 206 4.13 15.22 7.77
CA SER A 206 5.01 16.35 8.04
C SER A 206 4.81 16.87 9.46
N TYR A 207 3.56 17.04 9.91
CA TYR A 207 3.27 17.55 11.25
C TYR A 207 3.74 16.63 12.39
N ALA A 208 4.01 15.35 12.13
CA ALA A 208 4.63 14.44 13.11
C ALA A 208 6.00 14.90 13.61
N HIS A 209 6.71 15.75 12.85
CA HIS A 209 7.98 16.37 13.23
C HIS A 209 7.81 17.69 14.03
N MET A 210 6.58 18.19 14.18
CA MET A 210 6.32 19.35 15.04
C MET A 210 6.54 19.00 16.52
N ARG A 211 6.91 20.00 17.31
CA ARG A 211 6.90 19.87 18.78
C ARG A 211 5.45 19.80 19.28
N VAL A 212 5.20 19.05 20.34
CA VAL A 212 3.83 18.89 20.86
C VAL A 212 3.31 20.22 21.40
N GLU A 213 4.18 20.99 22.06
CA GLU A 213 3.95 22.34 22.56
C GLU A 213 3.45 23.29 21.46
N ASP A 214 4.09 23.24 20.28
CA ASP A 214 3.72 24.05 19.11
C ASP A 214 2.34 23.66 18.54
N VAL A 215 1.97 22.38 18.63
CA VAL A 215 0.63 21.90 18.23
C VAL A 215 -0.45 22.33 19.25
N LEU A 216 -0.12 22.33 20.55
CA LEU A 216 -1.00 22.86 21.60
C LEU A 216 -1.18 24.38 21.45
N ASP A 217 -0.13 25.11 21.08
CA ASP A 217 -0.19 26.53 20.79
C ASP A 217 -1.15 26.83 19.62
N ILE A 218 -1.07 26.06 18.51
CA ILE A 218 -2.03 26.17 17.40
C ILE A 218 -3.47 25.96 17.91
N LYS A 219 -3.70 24.95 18.75
CA LYS A 219 -5.04 24.70 19.31
C LYS A 219 -5.54 25.88 20.14
N ALA A 220 -4.67 26.48 20.95
CA ALA A 220 -5.01 27.66 21.75
C ALA A 220 -5.34 28.87 20.88
N TYR A 221 -4.64 29.06 19.75
CA TYR A 221 -5.02 30.08 18.76
C TYR A 221 -6.39 29.79 18.12
N LEU A 222 -6.62 28.56 17.66
CA LEU A 222 -7.91 28.14 17.10
C LEU A 222 -9.07 28.39 18.08
N ALA A 223 -8.84 28.21 19.38
CA ALA A 223 -9.81 28.50 20.43
C ALA A 223 -10.18 29.99 20.60
N THR A 224 -9.39 30.92 20.04
CA THR A 224 -9.70 32.36 20.03
C THR A 224 -10.54 32.81 18.83
N LEU A 225 -10.70 31.95 17.83
CA LEU A 225 -11.43 32.29 16.60
C LEU A 225 -12.95 32.33 16.84
N PRO A 226 -13.72 33.09 16.04
CA PRO A 226 -15.18 32.98 16.01
C PRO A 226 -15.63 31.54 15.76
N ALA A 227 -16.54 31.05 16.60
CA ALA A 227 -17.23 29.77 16.37
C ALA A 227 -18.14 29.89 15.14
N VAL A 228 -18.15 28.85 14.30
CA VAL A 228 -19.00 28.74 13.11
C VAL A 228 -19.68 27.38 13.15
N ASP A 229 -21.00 27.33 13.02
CA ASP A 229 -21.74 26.09 12.76
C ASP A 229 -21.44 25.63 11.32
N SER A 230 -20.70 24.53 11.19
CA SER A 230 -20.28 23.95 9.91
C SER A 230 -20.23 22.42 10.01
N PRO A 231 -21.37 21.74 9.80
CA PRO A 231 -21.48 20.30 9.99
C PRO A 231 -20.50 19.51 9.11
N THR A 232 -19.70 18.64 9.74
CA THR A 232 -18.68 17.85 9.05
C THR A 232 -19.28 16.95 7.97
N ARG A 233 -18.77 17.08 6.74
CA ARG A 233 -19.16 16.26 5.59
C ARG A 233 -18.33 14.98 5.52
N SER A 234 -18.97 13.87 5.19
CA SER A 234 -18.27 12.61 4.93
C SER A 234 -17.49 12.68 3.61
N ALA A 235 -16.28 12.13 3.59
CA ALA A 235 -15.48 12.02 2.38
C ALA A 235 -16.11 11.04 1.37
N GLU A 236 -16.15 11.45 0.10
CA GLU A 236 -16.64 10.67 -1.04
C GLU A 236 -15.51 9.75 -1.56
N ILE A 237 -15.18 8.72 -0.78
CA ILE A 237 -14.12 7.76 -1.09
C ILE A 237 -14.65 6.31 -1.07
N PRO A 238 -14.13 5.40 -1.91
CA PRO A 238 -14.59 4.02 -1.96
C PRO A 238 -14.16 3.23 -0.72
N PHE A 239 -15.07 2.45 -0.14
CA PHE A 239 -14.83 1.56 1.01
C PHE A 239 -14.06 2.20 2.20
N PRO A 240 -14.53 3.31 2.80
CA PRO A 240 -13.78 4.07 3.80
C PRO A 240 -13.21 3.24 4.99
N PRO A 241 -13.95 2.28 5.58
CA PRO A 241 -13.41 1.48 6.70
C PRO A 241 -12.20 0.62 6.30
N LEU A 242 -12.19 0.09 5.07
CA LEU A 242 -11.09 -0.73 4.56
C LEU A 242 -9.87 0.16 4.23
N LEU A 243 -10.09 1.33 3.62
CA LEU A 243 -9.02 2.30 3.39
C LEU A 243 -8.35 2.74 4.70
N ARG A 244 -9.12 3.05 5.75
CA ARG A 244 -8.58 3.43 7.07
C ARG A 244 -7.76 2.31 7.72
N ARG A 245 -8.10 1.04 7.48
CA ARG A 245 -7.30 -0.12 7.93
C ARG A 245 -6.04 -0.29 7.09
N GLY A 246 -6.12 -0.11 5.77
CA GLY A 246 -4.95 -0.06 4.88
C GLY A 246 -3.96 1.03 5.28
N VAL A 247 -4.43 2.24 5.60
CA VAL A 247 -3.59 3.34 6.13
C VAL A 247 -2.92 2.96 7.45
N GLY A 248 -3.60 2.21 8.33
CA GLY A 248 -2.99 1.72 9.57
C GLY A 248 -1.79 0.78 9.36
N LEU A 249 -1.77 0.04 8.24
CA LEU A 249 -0.62 -0.76 7.82
C LEU A 249 0.44 0.12 7.15
N TRP A 250 0.02 1.03 6.27
CA TRP A 250 0.91 1.97 5.58
C TRP A 250 1.71 2.87 6.54
N LYS A 251 1.12 3.29 7.67
CA LYS A 251 1.81 4.08 8.69
C LYS A 251 3.08 3.43 9.26
N TRP A 252 3.24 2.10 9.18
CA TRP A 252 4.49 1.43 9.58
C TRP A 252 5.70 1.79 8.70
N ILE A 253 5.46 2.32 7.50
CA ILE A 253 6.52 2.71 6.53
C ILE A 253 6.40 4.16 6.06
N GLY A 254 5.21 4.76 6.17
CA GLY A 254 4.92 6.10 5.67
C GLY A 254 4.73 7.19 6.73
N LEU A 255 4.82 6.86 8.01
CA LEU A 255 4.76 7.82 9.11
C LEU A 255 6.01 7.68 9.98
N ASP A 256 6.99 8.55 9.75
CA ASP A 256 8.04 8.78 10.75
C ASP A 256 7.44 9.58 11.91
N THR A 257 7.77 9.19 13.13
CA THR A 257 7.35 9.87 14.38
C THR A 257 8.53 10.37 15.20
N THR A 258 9.73 10.34 14.62
CA THR A 258 10.96 10.85 15.23
C THR A 258 10.81 12.35 15.47
N PRO A 259 10.90 12.83 16.74
CA PRO A 259 10.81 14.24 17.04
C PRO A 259 11.93 15.03 16.35
N TRP A 260 11.61 16.20 15.81
CA TRP A 260 12.64 17.09 15.31
C TRP A 260 13.56 17.56 16.45
N ALA A 261 14.86 17.60 16.20
CA ALA A 261 15.86 18.09 17.13
C ALA A 261 16.82 19.06 16.41
N PRO A 262 17.31 20.12 17.08
CA PRO A 262 18.26 21.04 16.49
C PRO A 262 19.64 20.39 16.32
N ASP A 263 20.26 20.64 15.17
CA ASP A 263 21.66 20.29 14.92
C ASP A 263 22.57 21.29 15.63
N ALA A 264 23.39 20.81 16.57
CA ALA A 264 24.31 21.62 17.36
C ALA A 264 25.48 22.21 16.53
N SER A 265 25.74 21.70 15.33
CA SER A 265 26.71 22.26 14.38
C SER A 265 26.15 23.44 13.58
N GLN A 266 24.84 23.67 13.62
CA GLN A 266 24.12 24.65 12.81
C GLN A 266 23.67 25.87 13.61
N SER A 267 23.49 26.99 12.92
CA SER A 267 23.00 28.23 13.55
C SER A 267 21.53 28.11 14.00
N ALA A 268 21.14 28.94 14.97
CA ALA A 268 19.75 28.99 15.44
C ALA A 268 18.75 29.36 14.31
N SER A 269 19.14 30.21 13.36
CA SER A 269 18.32 30.55 12.20
C SER A 269 18.21 29.40 11.20
N TRP A 270 19.29 28.64 10.96
CA TRP A 270 19.24 27.42 10.14
C TRP A 270 18.33 26.37 10.78
N ASN A 271 18.48 26.11 12.08
CA ASN A 271 17.65 25.16 12.81
C ASN A 271 16.16 25.56 12.77
N ARG A 272 15.84 26.86 12.94
CA ARG A 272 14.47 27.36 12.76
C ARG A 272 13.95 27.13 11.34
N GLY A 273 14.78 27.34 10.31
CA GLY A 273 14.43 27.05 8.91
C GLY A 273 14.16 25.56 8.68
N SER A 274 15.06 24.69 9.13
CA SER A 274 14.92 23.23 9.08
C SER A 274 13.62 22.75 9.73
N TYR A 275 13.30 23.26 10.92
CA TYR A 275 12.04 22.97 11.60
C TYR A 275 10.82 23.37 10.77
N LEU A 276 10.79 24.61 10.27
CA LEU A 276 9.68 25.14 9.49
C LEU A 276 9.47 24.41 8.15
N VAL A 277 10.54 24.00 7.48
CA VAL A 277 10.50 23.29 6.18
C VAL A 277 10.00 21.85 6.34
N ASN A 278 10.50 21.13 7.36
CA ASN A 278 10.24 19.70 7.52
C ASN A 278 9.01 19.37 8.40
N GLY A 279 8.60 20.30 9.28
CA GLY A 279 7.43 20.17 10.13
C GLY A 279 6.25 21.00 9.64
N PRO A 280 5.99 22.21 10.19
CA PRO A 280 4.79 23.00 9.89
C PRO A 280 4.58 23.26 8.40
N GLY A 281 5.57 23.79 7.69
CA GLY A 281 5.44 24.19 6.28
C GLY A 281 5.37 23.02 5.29
N HIS A 282 5.43 21.76 5.76
CA HIS A 282 5.15 20.54 5.01
C HIS A 282 5.75 20.51 3.58
N CYS A 283 6.97 21.05 3.42
CA CYS A 283 7.57 21.31 2.11
C CYS A 283 7.92 20.01 1.38
N ALA A 284 8.32 19.00 2.16
CA ALA A 284 8.66 17.66 1.69
C ALA A 284 7.49 16.96 0.97
N GLU A 285 6.22 17.30 1.28
CA GLU A 285 5.05 16.67 0.64
C GLU A 285 4.99 16.89 -0.89
N CYS A 286 5.66 17.95 -1.37
CA CYS A 286 5.80 18.31 -2.79
C CYS A 286 7.25 18.24 -3.30
N HIS A 287 8.23 18.53 -2.45
CA HIS A 287 9.64 18.65 -2.86
C HIS A 287 10.52 17.41 -2.54
N THR A 288 9.99 16.41 -1.84
CA THR A 288 10.64 15.11 -1.66
C THR A 288 9.94 14.06 -2.54
N PRO A 289 10.66 13.25 -3.34
CA PRO A 289 10.06 12.18 -4.13
C PRO A 289 9.24 11.20 -3.27
N ARG A 290 8.24 10.55 -3.88
CA ARG A 290 7.51 9.45 -3.23
C ARG A 290 7.99 8.10 -3.75
N ASN A 291 8.20 7.16 -2.84
CA ASN A 291 8.54 5.79 -3.16
C ASN A 291 7.31 5.00 -3.64
N ILE A 292 7.49 3.73 -4.02
CA ILE A 292 6.41 2.87 -4.57
C ILE A 292 5.19 2.69 -3.64
N SER A 293 5.33 2.98 -2.34
CA SER A 293 4.24 2.93 -1.36
C SER A 293 3.53 4.27 -1.16
N MET A 294 3.86 5.31 -1.95
CA MET A 294 3.40 6.71 -1.81
C MET A 294 3.85 7.44 -0.53
N ALA A 295 4.70 6.80 0.29
CA ALA A 295 5.46 7.48 1.34
C ALA A 295 6.59 8.34 0.76
N LEU A 296 7.01 9.37 1.50
CA LEU A 296 8.17 10.19 1.13
C LEU A 296 9.45 9.34 1.14
N ASP A 297 10.33 9.54 0.17
CA ASP A 297 11.64 8.92 0.12
C ASP A 297 12.66 9.80 0.86
N THR A 298 12.85 9.52 2.14
CA THR A 298 13.76 10.28 3.01
C THR A 298 15.24 10.13 2.63
N SER A 299 15.60 9.18 1.75
CA SER A 299 16.95 9.12 1.17
C SER A 299 17.20 10.21 0.12
N GLN A 300 16.12 10.87 -0.34
CA GLN A 300 16.12 11.98 -1.29
C GLN A 300 15.39 13.21 -0.69
N ALA A 301 15.49 13.39 0.64
CA ALA A 301 14.96 14.55 1.34
C ALA A 301 15.69 15.86 0.96
N LEU A 302 15.04 16.98 1.30
CA LEU A 302 15.52 18.36 1.14
C LEU A 302 16.79 18.69 1.95
#